data_AF-A0A2J5PBV1-F1
#
_entry.id   AF-A0A2J5PBV1-F1
#
_cell.length_a   1.000
_cell.length_b   1.000
_cell.length_c   1.000
_cell.angle_alpha   90.00
_cell.angle_beta   90.00
_cell.angle_gamma   90.00
#
_symmetry.space_group_name_H-M   'P 1'
#
loop_
_entity.id
_entity.type
_entity.pdbx_description
1 polymer ?
#
loop_
_entity_poly.entity_id
_entity_poly.type
_entity_poly.pdbx_seq_one_letter_code
_entity_poly.pdbx_strand_id
1 'polypeptide(L)' 'MELLYTALLYLIQPLVWLRLLLRSRKAPAYRKRWKERYGFCQNKVEPGGILLHSVSVGETLAAIPLVRALRHR' A
#
# COMPACT_ATOMS: atom_id res chain seq x y z
N MET A 1 22.78 13.91 -10.13
CA MET A 1 21.31 13.99 -10.35
C MET A 1 20.53 13.13 -9.37
N GLU A 2 20.93 11.89 -9.10
CA GLU A 2 20.25 11.00 -8.13
C GLU A 2 20.15 11.57 -6.71
N LEU A 3 21.24 12.15 -6.17
CA LEU A 3 21.22 12.75 -4.83
C LEU A 3 20.22 13.90 -4.70
N LEU A 4 20.10 14.73 -5.74
CA LEU A 4 19.20 15.89 -5.74
C LEU A 4 17.74 15.42 -5.84
N TYR A 5 17.46 14.43 -6.69
CA TYR A 5 16.15 13.79 -6.82
C TYR A 5 15.71 13.14 -5.50
N THR A 6 16.60 12.36 -4.89
CA THR A 6 16.34 11.70 -3.60
C THR A 6 16.14 12.71 -2.48
N ALA A 7 16.96 13.78 -2.41
CA ALA A 7 16.80 14.85 -1.44
C ALA A 7 15.44 15.58 -1.58
N LEU A 8 15.03 15.88 -2.82
CA LEU A 8 13.70 16.44 -3.10
C LEU A 8 12.57 15.51 -2.65
N LEU A 9 12.68 14.21 -2.90
CA LEU A 9 11.69 13.23 -2.43
C LEU A 9 11.58 13.23 -0.89
N TYR A 10 12.71 13.24 -0.18
CA TYR A 10 12.70 13.32 1.29
C TYR A 10 12.12 14.64 1.81
N LEU A 11 12.35 15.76 1.12
CA LEU A 11 11.80 17.06 1.49
C LEU A 11 10.28 17.15 1.25
N ILE A 12 9.77 16.46 0.23
CA ILE A 12 8.33 16.38 -0.08
C ILE A 12 7.61 15.38 0.87
N GLN A 13 8.31 14.38 1.38
CA GLN A 13 7.77 13.38 2.32
C GLN A 13 6.91 13.94 3.47
N PRO A 14 7.33 14.98 4.25
CA PRO A 14 6.52 15.54 5.33
C PRO A 14 5.21 16.18 4.84
N LEU A 15 5.20 16.77 3.63
CA LEU A 15 3.97 17.32 3.03
C LEU A 15 2.95 16.21 2.73
N VAL A 16 3.43 15.05 2.27
CA VAL A 16 2.57 13.87 2.04
C VAL A 16 1.96 13.37 3.35
N TRP A 17 2.75 13.33 4.43
CA TRP A 17 2.25 12.96 5.77
C TRP A 17 1.20 13.95 6.27
N LEU A 18 1.44 15.26 6.13
CA LEU A 18 0.48 16.29 6.53
C LEU A 18 -0.85 16.17 5.77
N ARG A 19 -0.77 15.97 4.44
CA ARG A 19 -1.97 15.75 3.60
C ARG A 19 -2.73 14.50 4.03
N LEU A 20 -2.03 13.41 4.32
CA LEU A 20 -2.63 12.16 4.80
C LEU A 20 -3.24 12.33 6.20
N LEU A 21 -2.65 13.14 7.10
CA LEU A 21 -3.21 13.47 8.42
C LEU A 21 -4.53 14.22 8.28
N LEU A 22 -4.56 15.26 7.45
CA LEU A 22 -5.75 16.05 7.17
C LEU A 22 -6.87 15.17 6.61
N ARG A 23 -6.54 14.27 5.67
CA ARG A 23 -7.49 13.30 5.11
C ARG A 23 -7.94 12.26 6.15
N SER A 24 -7.05 11.86 7.07
CA SER A 24 -7.38 10.91 8.14
C SER A 24 -8.38 11.44 9.15
N ARG A 25 -8.55 12.76 9.27
CA ARG A 25 -9.60 13.36 10.11
C ARG A 25 -11.01 13.00 9.62
N LYS A 26 -11.20 12.90 8.30
CA LYS A 26 -12.48 12.50 7.69
C LYS A 26 -12.63 10.97 7.56
N ALA A 27 -11.51 10.27 7.41
CA ALA A 27 -11.47 8.81 7.28
C ALA A 27 -10.42 8.20 8.22
N PRO A 28 -10.76 7.89 9.49
CA PRO A 28 -9.79 7.39 10.48
C PRO A 28 -9.10 6.09 10.06
N ALA A 29 -9.74 5.28 9.21
CA ALA A 29 -9.14 4.10 8.59
C ALA A 29 -7.87 4.42 7.77
N TYR A 30 -7.74 5.64 7.24
CA TYR A 30 -6.55 6.05 6.49
C TYR A 30 -5.29 6.06 7.36
N ARG A 31 -5.39 6.36 8.67
CA ARG A 31 -4.24 6.43 9.59
C ARG A 31 -3.70 5.05 9.95
N LYS A 32 -4.59 4.06 10.09
CA LYS A 32 -4.24 2.70 10.54
C LYS A 32 -3.33 1.96 9.54
N ARG A 33 -3.38 2.32 8.26
CA ARG A 33 -2.68 1.62 7.17
C ARG A 33 -1.50 2.39 6.58
N TRP A 34 -0.95 3.37 7.31
CA TRP A 34 0.24 4.11 6.84
C TRP A 34 1.46 3.22 6.72
N LYS A 35 1.69 2.37 7.73
CA LYS A 35 2.79 1.40 7.72
C LYS A 35 2.74 0.51 6.47
N GLU A 36 1.57 0.00 6.13
CA GLU A 36 1.36 -0.80 4.91
C GLU A 36 1.70 -0.05 3.62
N ARG A 37 1.36 1.25 3.51
CA ARG A 37 1.68 2.06 2.33
C ARG A 37 3.19 2.25 2.12
N TYR A 38 3.95 2.25 3.21
CA TYR A 38 5.41 2.33 3.18
C TYR A 38 6.07 0.94 3.08
N GLY A 39 5.30 -0.12 2.82
CA GLY A 39 5.83 -1.48 2.71
C GLY A 39 6.09 -2.16 4.05
N PHE A 40 5.78 -1.50 5.18
CA PHE A 40 5.86 -2.12 6.51
C PHE A 40 4.65 -3.03 6.73
N CYS A 41 4.70 -4.21 6.13
CA CYS A 41 3.73 -5.29 6.28
C CYS A 41 4.30 -6.39 7.19
N GLN A 42 4.76 -6.02 8.38
CA GLN A 42 5.28 -6.99 9.36
C GLN A 42 4.20 -8.02 9.72
N ASN A 43 4.55 -9.31 9.62
CA ASN A 43 3.72 -10.46 9.98
C ASN A 43 2.35 -10.55 9.27
N LYS A 44 2.17 -9.87 8.12
CA LYS A 44 0.93 -9.94 7.32
C LYS A 44 1.01 -10.90 6.13
N VAL A 45 2.22 -11.30 5.76
CA VAL A 45 2.48 -12.14 4.59
C VAL A 45 3.34 -13.29 5.03
N GLU A 46 2.82 -14.51 4.85
CA GLU A 46 3.60 -15.74 5.04
C GLU A 46 4.61 -15.88 3.89
N PRO A 47 5.86 -16.27 4.19
CA PRO A 47 6.82 -16.59 3.14
C PRO A 47 6.31 -17.74 2.26
N GLY A 48 6.55 -17.66 0.95
CA GLY A 48 6.05 -18.63 -0.03
C GLY A 48 4.63 -18.38 -0.56
N GLY A 49 4.00 -17.26 -0.18
CA GLY A 49 2.71 -16.85 -0.74
C GLY A 49 2.77 -16.40 -2.21
N ILE A 50 1.61 -16.38 -2.86
CA ILE A 50 1.45 -15.91 -4.24
C ILE A 50 1.16 -14.39 -4.23
N LEU A 51 2.02 -13.59 -4.87
CA LEU A 51 1.78 -12.17 -5.08
C LEU A 51 1.02 -11.95 -6.39
N LEU A 52 -0.22 -11.45 -6.28
CA LEU A 52 -1.02 -11.05 -7.44
C LEU A 52 -1.06 -9.52 -7.53
N HIS A 53 -0.56 -8.98 -8.63
CA HIS A 53 -0.61 -7.55 -8.93
C HIS A 53 -1.74 -7.27 -9.92
N SER A 54 -2.68 -6.40 -9.55
CA SER A 54 -3.74 -5.90 -10.43
C SER A 54 -3.58 -4.40 -10.62
N VAL A 55 -3.69 -3.95 -11.87
CA VAL A 55 -3.48 -2.55 -12.26
C VAL A 55 -4.83 -1.80 -12.37
N SER A 56 -5.95 -2.54 -12.43
CA SER A 56 -7.31 -1.99 -12.51
C SER A 56 -8.23 -2.50 -11.38
N VAL A 57 -9.26 -1.70 -11.07
CA VAL A 57 -10.34 -2.11 -10.15
C VAL A 57 -11.08 -3.33 -10.70
N GLY A 58 -11.34 -3.37 -12.01
CA GLY A 58 -12.01 -4.50 -12.67
C GLY A 58 -11.20 -5.79 -12.56
N GLU A 59 -9.89 -5.71 -12.80
CA GLU A 59 -8.96 -6.82 -12.63
C GLU A 59 -8.91 -7.31 -11.17
N THR A 60 -8.89 -6.37 -10.22
CA THR A 60 -8.90 -6.71 -8.79
C THR A 60 -10.17 -7.47 -8.40
N LEU A 61 -11.33 -7.08 -8.95
CA LEU A 61 -12.59 -7.78 -8.70
C LEU A 61 -12.61 -9.17 -9.33
N ALA A 62 -12.11 -9.31 -10.56
CA ALA A 62 -11.99 -10.59 -11.25
C ALA A 62 -10.99 -11.55 -10.56
N ALA A 63 -9.98 -11.00 -9.89
CA ALA A 63 -8.99 -11.76 -9.13
C ALA A 63 -9.52 -12.34 -7.80
N ILE A 64 -10.59 -11.78 -7.22
CA ILE A 64 -11.15 -12.26 -5.94
C ILE A 64 -11.50 -13.75 -5.96
N PRO A 65 -12.29 -14.28 -6.91
CA PRO A 65 -12.60 -15.71 -6.97
C PRO A 65 -11.36 -16.58 -7.15
N LEU A 66 -10.38 -16.12 -7.95
CA LEU A 66 -9.10 -16.81 -8.15
C LEU A 66 -8.32 -16.93 -6.84
N VAL A 67 -8.18 -15.83 -6.09
CA VAL A 67 -7.50 -15.83 -4.78
C VAL A 67 -8.20 -16.76 -3.79
N ARG A 68 -9.54 -16.80 -3.79
CA ARG A 68 -10.31 -17.73 -2.94
C ARG A 68 -10.03 -19.18 -3.30
N ALA A 69 -10.02 -19.53 -4.58
CA ALA A 69 -9.71 -20.88 -5.06
C ALA A 69 -8.28 -21.31 -4.69
N LEU A 70 -7.30 -20.41 -4.83
CA LEU A 70 -5.91 -20.66 -4.47
C LEU A 70 -5.69 -20.87 -2.97
N ARG A 71 -6.51 -20.25 -2.12
CA ARG A 71 -6.42 -20.39 -0.65
C ARG A 71 -6.95 -21.73 -0.11
N HIS A 72 -7.68 -22.49 -0.92
CA HIS A 72 -8.25 -23.80 -0.54
C HIS A 72 -7.42 -24.99 -1.04
N ARG A 73 -6.26 -24.75 -1.65
CA ARG A 73 -5.24 -25.76 -1.92
C ARG A 73 -4.25 -25.86 -0.76
#